data_AF-A0A536SNT6-F1
#
_entry.id   AF-A0A536SNT6-F1
#
_cell.length_a   1.000
_cell.length_b   1.000
_cell.length_c   1.000
_cell.angle_alpha   90.00
_cell.angle_beta   90.00
_cell.angle_gamma   90.00
#
_symmetry.space_group_name_H-M   'P 1'
#
loop_
_entity.id
_entity.type
_entity.pdbx_description
1 polymer ?
#
loop_
_entity_poly.entity_id
_entity_poly.type
_entity_poly.pdbx_seq_one_letter_code
_entity_poly.pdbx_strand_id
1 'polypeptide(L)'
;MYRILNAQIQERSRTPFYDQLKNYVWMAKDSWHTPGHSSGESLRGSPWVNDFYEFMGEHVFDADLSVSVKMLDSLMEPTGVIAEAQTIAAKAFGARRTFFATN
;
A
#
# COMPACT_ATOMS: atom_id res chain seq x y z
N MET A 1 3.98 25.97 21.62
CA MET A 1 3.51 24.69 22.19
C MET A 1 2.82 23.81 21.14
N TYR A 2 1.76 24.27 20.46
CA TYR A 2 1.04 23.48 19.43
C TYR A 2 1.89 22.97 18.24
N ARG A 3 2.87 23.75 17.76
CA ARG A 3 3.73 23.32 16.64
C ARG A 3 4.55 22.06 16.94
N ILE A 4 5.09 21.95 18.16
CA ILE A 4 5.92 20.80 18.57
C ILE A 4 5.03 19.56 18.69
N LEU A 5 3.87 19.69 19.33
CA LEU A 5 2.92 18.59 19.47
C LEU A 5 2.44 18.10 18.10
N ASN A 6 2.10 19.01 17.19
CA ASN A 6 1.68 18.64 15.84
C ASN A 6 2.80 17.92 15.08
N ALA A 7 4.06 18.38 15.18
CA ALA A 7 5.19 17.71 14.55
C ALA A 7 5.38 16.28 15.10
N GLN A 8 5.23 16.09 16.42
CA GLN A 8 5.32 14.77 17.04
C GLN A 8 4.18 13.85 16.64
N ILE A 9 2.95 14.37 16.52
CA ILE A 9 1.80 13.61 16.02
C ILE A 9 2.07 13.18 14.59
N GLN A 10 2.49 14.11 13.73
CA GLN A 10 2.80 13.83 12.32
C GLN A 10 3.90 12.78 12.19
N GLU A 11 4.98 12.88 12.96
CA GLU A 11 6.05 11.87 12.97
C GLU A 11 5.53 10.49 13.36
N ARG A 12 4.69 10.40 14.40
CA ARG A 12 4.15 9.13 14.91
C ARG A 12 3.03 8.55 14.05
N SER A 13 2.31 9.38 13.29
CA SER A 13 1.25 8.93 12.39
C SER A 13 1.76 8.54 11.00
N ARG A 14 3.06 8.68 10.72
CA ARG A 14 3.63 8.27 9.44
C ARG A 14 3.41 6.78 9.20
N THR A 15 3.00 6.45 7.99
CA THR A 15 2.77 5.07 7.55
C THR A 15 3.44 4.87 6.20
N PRO A 16 4.77 4.67 6.15
CA PRO A 16 5.55 4.80 4.92
C PRO A 16 5.01 4.00 3.73
N PHE A 17 4.63 2.74 3.97
CA PHE A 17 4.05 1.89 2.93
C PHE A 17 2.65 2.38 2.50
N TYR A 18 1.75 2.67 3.45
CA TYR A 18 0.39 3.10 3.14
C TYR A 18 0.35 4.49 2.48
N ASP A 19 1.16 5.43 2.96
CA ASP A 19 1.27 6.78 2.37
C ASP A 19 1.70 6.68 0.91
N GLN A 20 2.64 5.76 0.62
CA GLN A 20 3.13 5.52 -0.72
C GLN A 20 2.12 4.76 -1.61
N LEU A 21 1.42 3.77 -1.06
CA LEU A 21 0.32 3.07 -1.73
C LEU A 21 -0.78 4.03 -2.14
N LYS A 22 -1.20 4.88 -1.20
CA LYS A 22 -2.22 5.91 -1.43
C LYS A 22 -1.78 6.91 -2.49
N ASN A 23 -0.52 7.36 -2.45
CA ASN A 23 0.05 8.17 -3.52
C ASN A 23 0.00 7.46 -4.87
N TYR A 24 0.39 6.18 -4.96
CA TYR A 24 0.33 5.42 -6.21
C TYR A 24 -1.09 5.37 -6.77
N VAL A 25 -2.08 5.00 -5.94
CA VAL A 25 -3.50 4.92 -6.34
C VAL A 25 -3.97 6.26 -6.90
N TRP A 26 -3.66 7.37 -6.24
CA TRP A 26 -4.05 8.71 -6.69
C TRP A 26 -3.30 9.24 -7.91
N MET A 27 -2.18 8.64 -8.29
CA MET A 27 -1.52 8.98 -9.55
C MET A 27 -2.31 8.50 -10.78
N ALA A 28 -3.36 7.68 -10.60
CA ALA A 28 -4.21 7.16 -11.67
C ALA A 28 -3.40 6.59 -12.84
N LYS A 29 -2.38 5.77 -12.52
CA LYS A 29 -1.50 5.18 -13.53
C LYS A 29 -2.19 4.01 -14.23
N ASP A 30 -2.03 3.95 -15.55
CA ASP A 30 -2.39 2.75 -16.30
C ASP A 30 -1.54 1.55 -15.82
N SER A 31 -2.22 0.50 -15.36
CA SER A 31 -1.59 -0.72 -14.88
C SER A 31 -1.26 -1.66 -16.04
N TRP A 32 -0.02 -1.56 -16.55
CA TRP A 32 0.56 -2.48 -17.54
C TRP A 32 1.44 -3.56 -16.89
N HIS A 33 1.01 -4.07 -15.74
CA HIS A 33 1.69 -5.12 -15.00
C HIS A 33 0.66 -6.05 -14.34
N THR A 34 1.11 -7.12 -13.71
CA THR A 34 0.25 -7.93 -12.85
C THR A 34 -0.15 -7.14 -11.60
N PRO A 35 -1.32 -7.42 -11.00
CA PRO A 35 -2.30 -8.46 -11.37
C PRO A 35 -3.09 -8.20 -12.66
N GLY A 36 -3.52 -9.27 -13.33
CA GLY A 36 -4.15 -9.20 -14.66
C GLY A 36 -5.56 -8.61 -14.71
N HIS A 37 -6.12 -8.17 -13.58
CA HIS A 37 -7.38 -7.43 -13.56
C HIS A 37 -7.21 -5.94 -13.84
N SER A 38 -5.97 -5.44 -13.93
CA SER A 38 -5.64 -4.06 -14.32
C SER A 38 -6.45 -3.01 -13.56
N SER A 39 -6.27 -2.94 -12.24
CA SER A 39 -7.05 -2.06 -11.35
C SER A 39 -8.56 -2.31 -11.37
N GLY A 40 -8.98 -3.50 -11.82
CA GLY A 40 -10.37 -3.96 -11.80
C GLY A 40 -11.12 -3.71 -13.10
N GLU A 41 -10.46 -3.14 -14.12
CA GLU A 41 -11.03 -2.94 -15.45
C GLU A 41 -11.48 -4.25 -16.12
N SER A 42 -10.84 -5.38 -15.82
CA SER A 42 -11.30 -6.68 -16.35
C SER A 42 -12.61 -7.19 -15.72
N LEU A 43 -13.01 -6.60 -14.58
CA LEU A 43 -14.17 -6.99 -13.78
C LEU A 43 -15.32 -6.00 -13.99
N ARG A 44 -15.01 -4.70 -14.06
CA ARG A 44 -15.95 -3.61 -14.26
C ARG A 44 -16.76 -3.81 -15.55
N GLY A 45 -18.09 -3.82 -15.42
CA GLY A 45 -19.01 -4.03 -16.54
C GLY A 45 -19.05 -5.46 -17.09
N SER A 46 -18.34 -6.42 -16.48
CA SER A 46 -18.41 -7.83 -16.86
C SER A 46 -19.80 -8.41 -16.55
N PRO A 47 -20.48 -9.07 -17.51
CA PRO A 47 -21.79 -9.69 -17.26
C PRO A 47 -21.72 -10.88 -16.28
N TRP A 48 -20.51 -11.31 -15.90
CA TRP A 48 -20.30 -12.47 -15.05
C TRP A 48 -19.87 -12.13 -13.62
N VAL A 49 -19.21 -10.97 -13.42
CA VAL A 49 -18.49 -10.68 -12.16
C VAL A 49 -18.61 -9.22 -11.70
N ASN A 50 -19.36 -8.37 -12.42
CA ASN A 50 -19.46 -6.95 -12.08
C ASN A 50 -20.03 -6.71 -10.67
N ASP A 51 -20.90 -7.60 -10.18
CA ASP A 51 -21.43 -7.54 -8.81
C ASP A 51 -20.31 -7.63 -7.76
N PHE A 52 -19.28 -8.45 -8.00
CA PHE A 52 -18.09 -8.52 -7.15
C PHE A 52 -17.28 -7.23 -7.18
N TYR A 53 -17.12 -6.62 -8.36
CA TYR A 53 -16.42 -5.34 -8.50
C TYR A 53 -17.13 -4.23 -7.70
N GLU A 54 -18.46 -4.13 -7.84
CA GLU A 54 -19.28 -3.16 -7.12
C GLU A 54 -19.27 -3.41 -5.61
N PHE A 55 -19.31 -4.67 -5.18
CA PHE A 55 -19.28 -5.04 -3.77
C PHE A 55 -17.95 -4.68 -3.09
N MET A 56 -16.81 -4.99 -3.72
CA MET A 56 -15.49 -4.74 -3.15
C MET A 56 -15.10 -3.25 -3.20
N GLY A 57 -15.51 -2.55 -4.26
CA GLY A 57 -15.18 -1.15 -4.50
C GLY A 57 -13.84 -0.94 -5.20
N GLU A 58 -13.75 0.15 -5.96
CA GLU A 58 -12.64 0.48 -6.87
C GLU A 58 -11.26 0.45 -6.18
N HIS A 59 -11.13 1.10 -5.03
CA HIS A 59 -9.83 1.24 -4.36
C HIS A 59 -9.22 -0.08 -3.87
N VAL A 60 -10.01 -1.14 -3.69
CA VAL A 60 -9.45 -2.47 -3.37
C VAL A 60 -8.66 -2.99 -4.57
N PHE A 61 -9.16 -2.79 -5.79
CA PHE A 61 -8.49 -3.23 -7.00
C PHE A 61 -7.34 -2.30 -7.40
N ASP A 62 -7.46 -0.99 -7.17
CA ASP A 62 -6.35 -0.05 -7.39
C ASP A 62 -5.14 -0.36 -6.49
N ALA A 63 -5.41 -0.88 -5.29
CA ALA A 63 -4.39 -1.21 -4.29
C ALA A 63 -3.85 -2.64 -4.43
N ASP A 64 -4.49 -3.51 -5.23
CA ASP A 64 -4.00 -4.86 -5.51
C ASP A 64 -2.89 -4.81 -6.58
N LEU A 65 -1.65 -4.83 -6.10
CA LEU A 65 -0.46 -4.53 -6.90
C LEU A 65 0.62 -5.59 -6.69
N SER A 66 1.51 -5.67 -7.67
CA SER A 66 2.68 -6.55 -7.61
C SER A 66 3.98 -5.77 -7.41
N VAL A 67 5.07 -6.52 -7.19
CA VAL A 67 6.45 -5.98 -7.11
C VAL A 67 6.88 -5.22 -8.38
N SER A 68 6.13 -5.32 -9.49
CA SER A 68 6.35 -4.50 -10.68
C SER A 68 6.20 -3.00 -10.38
N VAL A 69 5.43 -2.63 -9.35
CA VAL A 69 5.34 -1.26 -8.84
C VAL A 69 6.54 -0.98 -7.93
N LYS A 70 7.68 -0.64 -8.54
CA LYS A 70 8.95 -0.42 -7.82
C LYS A 70 8.87 0.60 -6.68
N MET A 71 7.95 1.56 -6.76
CA MET A 71 7.79 2.58 -5.72
C MET A 71 7.21 2.05 -4.41
N LEU A 72 6.68 0.82 -4.40
CA LEU A 72 6.11 0.15 -3.22
C LEU A 72 7.04 -0.87 -2.56
N ASP A 73 8.28 -1.01 -3.06
CA ASP A 73 9.27 -1.96 -2.54
C ASP A 73 8.91 -3.44 -2.80
N SER A 74 9.82 -4.35 -2.43
CA SER A 74 9.60 -5.80 -2.45
C SER A 74 9.42 -6.29 -1.03
N LEU A 75 8.32 -7.01 -0.73
CA LEU A 75 8.11 -7.61 0.59
C LEU A 75 9.16 -8.68 0.91
N MET A 76 9.65 -9.40 -0.11
CA MET A 76 10.64 -10.48 0.04
C MET A 76 12.06 -9.94 0.24
N GLU A 77 12.36 -8.76 -0.31
CA GLU A 77 13.65 -8.09 -0.17
C GLU A 77 13.42 -6.59 0.09
N PRO A 78 13.00 -6.21 1.31
CA PRO A 78 12.67 -4.82 1.61
C PRO A 78 13.91 -3.93 1.61
N THR A 79 13.91 -2.88 0.79
CA THR A 79 14.99 -1.89 0.72
C THR A 79 14.50 -0.44 0.77
N GLY A 80 13.19 -0.23 0.66
CA GLY A 80 12.53 1.08 0.61
C GLY A 80 11.42 1.21 1.65
N VAL A 81 10.20 1.57 1.20
CA VAL A 81 9.09 1.92 2.10
C VAL A 81 8.65 0.79 3.03
N ILE A 82 8.83 -0.48 2.64
CA ILE A 82 8.55 -1.62 3.54
C ILE A 82 9.64 -1.73 4.60
N ALA A 83 10.92 -1.56 4.23
CA ALA A 83 12.03 -1.55 5.20
C ALA A 83 11.90 -0.40 6.22
N GLU A 84 11.47 0.78 5.78
CA GLU A 84 11.16 1.90 6.66
C GLU A 84 10.01 1.57 7.61
N ALA A 85 8.91 1.01 7.08
CA ALA A 85 7.76 0.60 7.88
C ALA A 85 8.15 -0.47 8.93
N GLN A 86 8.99 -1.44 8.58
CA GLN A 86 9.55 -2.41 9.53
C GLN A 86 10.42 -1.73 10.59
N THR A 87 11.22 -0.73 10.23
CA THR A 87 12.03 0.01 11.21
C THR A 87 11.16 0.75 12.24
N ILE A 88 10.08 1.39 11.76
CA ILE A 88 9.12 2.09 12.63
C ILE A 88 8.38 1.09 13.51
N ALA A 89 7.95 -0.05 12.96
CA ALA A 89 7.30 -1.11 13.73
C ALA A 89 8.22 -1.64 14.83
N ALA A 90 9.50 -1.91 14.53
CA ALA A 90 10.48 -2.34 15.53
C ALA A 90 10.61 -1.33 16.69
N LYS A 91 10.68 -0.03 16.38
CA LYS A 91 10.69 1.04 17.39
C LYS A 91 9.40 1.06 18.22
N ALA A 92 8.24 0.90 17.60
CA ALA A 92 6.94 0.91 18.29
C ALA A 92 6.77 -0.27 19.25
N PHE A 93 7.22 -1.46 18.84
CA PHE A 93 7.13 -2.69 19.64
C PHE A 93 8.31 -2.90 20.60
N GLY A 94 9.31 -2.01 20.61
CA GLY A 94 10.52 -2.18 21.42
C GLY A 94 11.37 -3.39 21.00
N ALA A 95 11.27 -3.79 19.73
CA ALA A 95 11.96 -4.95 19.18
C ALA A 95 13.28 -4.54 18.50
N ARG A 96 14.23 -5.48 18.40
CA ARG A 96 15.47 -5.27 17.63
C ARG A 96 15.19 -5.19 16.12
N ARG A 97 14.26 -6.02 15.62
CA ARG A 97 13.82 -6.10 14.22
C ARG A 97 12.39 -6.61 14.18
N THR A 98 11.67 -6.25 13.13
CA THR A 98 10.35 -6.79 12.81
C THR A 98 10.31 -7.21 11.34
N PHE A 99 9.50 -8.22 11.05
CA PHE A 99 9.23 -8.69 9.70
C PHE A 99 7.70 -8.71 9.51
N PHE A 100 7.24 -8.46 8.30
CA PHE A 100 5.83 -8.55 7.94
C PHE A 100 5.58 -9.88 7.25
N ALA A 101 4.53 -10.59 7.67
CA ALA A 101 4.12 -11.89 7.13
C ALA A 101 2.65 -11.83 6.71
N THR A 102 2.31 -12.49 5.60
CA THR A 102 0.99 -12.36 4.94
C THR A 102 0.44 -13.71 4.48
N ASN A 103 0.42 -14.72 5.37
CA ASN A 103 -0.03 -16.08 5.08
C ASN A 103 -1.40 -16.38 5.70
#